data_AF-A0AAW6GRE4-F1
#
_entry.id   AF-A0AAW6GRE4-F1
#
_cell.length_a   1.000
_cell.length_b   1.000
_cell.length_c   1.000
_cell.angle_alpha   90.00
_cell.angle_beta   90.00
_cell.angle_gamma   90.00
#
_symmetry.space_group_name_H-M   'P 1'
#
loop_
_entity.id
_entity.type
_entity.pdbx_description
1 polymer ?
#
loop_
_entity_poly.entity_id
_entity_poly.type
_entity_poly.pdbx_seq_one_letter_code
_entity_poly.pdbx_strand_id
1 'polypeptide(L)'
;MAEKQDIAMNEFPINNVADYLYTEKGNNQQKVTPTDLVKSCGFFRFNKVFAPGEQYELPYSSGLIMIQNSTQTHDKAVATLCGGGSGTVIVPSSVINFFSEVSGKVCVFNTGTNTKYVVKNKNESSTNVILTFIG
;
A
#
# COMPACT_ATOMS: atom_id res chain seq x y z
N MET A 1 20.47 38.58 -12.44
CA MET A 1 19.75 37.35 -12.05
C MET A 1 20.42 36.23 -12.80
N ALA A 2 21.08 35.30 -12.13
CA ALA A 2 21.73 34.17 -12.81
C ALA A 2 20.64 33.19 -13.26
N GLU A 3 20.58 32.90 -14.56
CA GLU A 3 19.78 31.79 -15.07
C GLU A 3 20.27 30.51 -14.39
N LYS A 4 19.32 29.76 -13.82
CA LYS A 4 19.60 28.47 -13.23
C LYS A 4 19.90 27.54 -14.40
N GLN A 5 21.16 27.17 -14.59
CA GLN A 5 21.56 26.32 -15.69
C GLN A 5 21.18 24.87 -15.35
N ASP A 6 20.27 24.31 -16.14
CA ASP A 6 19.86 22.92 -16.00
C ASP A 6 20.99 21.97 -16.41
N ILE A 7 21.08 20.83 -15.74
CA ILE A 7 22.03 19.77 -16.11
C ILE A 7 21.57 19.19 -17.45
N ALA A 8 22.48 19.09 -18.41
CA ALA A 8 22.15 18.57 -19.71
C ALA A 8 21.74 17.08 -19.58
N MET A 9 20.70 16.65 -20.31
CA MET A 9 20.10 15.30 -20.17
C MET A 9 21.14 14.17 -20.31
N ASN A 10 22.18 14.39 -21.11
CA ASN A 10 23.29 13.46 -21.35
C ASN A 10 24.29 13.37 -20.18
N GLU A 11 24.20 14.24 -19.18
CA GLU A 11 25.05 14.24 -17.99
C GLU A 11 24.40 13.53 -16.79
N PHE A 12 23.15 13.07 -16.93
CA PHE A 12 22.49 12.29 -15.87
C PHE A 12 23.15 10.91 -15.74
N PRO A 13 23.58 10.51 -14.53
CA PRO A 13 24.07 9.16 -14.31
C PRO A 13 22.93 8.15 -14.51
N ILE A 14 23.10 7.22 -15.45
CA ILE A 14 22.18 6.10 -15.66
C ILE A 14 22.38 5.12 -14.50
N ASN A 15 21.56 5.20 -13.47
CA ASN A 15 21.51 4.20 -12.40
C ASN A 15 20.13 3.54 -12.34
N ASN A 16 20.10 2.24 -12.01
CA ASN A 16 18.84 1.47 -11.94
C ASN A 16 18.07 1.71 -10.63
N VAL A 17 18.57 2.56 -9.73
CA VAL A 17 17.96 2.86 -8.42
C VAL A 17 18.28 4.31 -8.04
N ALA A 18 17.51 5.26 -8.57
CA ALA A 18 17.62 6.67 -8.17
C ALA A 18 16.84 6.94 -6.88
N ASP A 19 17.43 7.66 -5.92
CA ASP A 19 16.74 8.10 -4.69
C ASP A 19 15.52 9.01 -5.02
N TYR A 20 15.64 9.75 -6.12
CA TYR A 20 14.60 10.61 -6.65
C TYR A 20 14.77 10.78 -8.16
N LEU A 21 13.65 10.98 -8.84
CA LEU A 21 13.56 11.36 -10.23
C LEU A 21 13.37 12.88 -10.31
N TYR A 22 14.05 13.55 -11.24
CA TYR A 22 13.70 14.90 -11.61
C TYR A 22 12.51 14.86 -12.57
N THR A 23 11.52 15.70 -12.30
CA THR A 23 10.32 15.82 -13.16
C THR A 23 10.11 17.28 -13.50
N GLU A 24 9.66 17.54 -14.73
CA GLU A 24 9.20 18.85 -15.15
C GLU A 24 7.69 18.94 -14.97
N LYS A 25 7.24 20.03 -14.33
CA LYS A 25 5.82 20.38 -14.22
C LYS A 25 5.66 21.81 -14.75
N GLY A 26 5.39 21.93 -16.05
CA GLY A 26 5.51 23.21 -16.75
C GLY A 26 6.96 23.69 -16.72
N ASN A 27 7.20 24.96 -16.37
CA ASN A 27 8.55 25.54 -16.32
C ASN A 27 9.27 25.32 -14.98
N ASN A 28 8.76 24.43 -14.12
CA ASN A 28 9.36 24.12 -12.82
C ASN A 28 9.91 22.69 -12.79
N GLN A 29 11.11 22.54 -12.24
CA GLN A 29 11.67 21.23 -11.91
C GLN A 29 11.42 20.89 -10.45
N GLN A 30 11.05 19.64 -10.20
CA GLN A 30 10.87 19.11 -8.85
C GLN A 30 11.49 17.72 -8.73
N LYS A 31 11.95 17.39 -7.52
CA LYS A 31 12.40 16.04 -7.16
C LYS A 31 11.20 15.24 -6.69
N VAL A 32 11.03 14.04 -7.22
CA VAL A 32 9.95 13.11 -6.83
C VAL A 32 10.59 11.77 -6.48
N THR A 33 10.27 11.20 -5.33
CA THR A 33 10.77 9.85 -5.02
C THR A 33 10.00 8.82 -5.86
N PRO A 34 10.62 7.69 -6.23
CA PRO A 34 9.89 6.60 -6.90
C PRO A 34 8.63 6.17 -6.12
N THR A 35 8.67 6.22 -4.80
CA THR A 35 7.53 5.92 -3.92
C THR A 35 6.37 6.90 -4.13
N ASP A 36 6.65 8.20 -4.24
CA ASP A 36 5.61 9.21 -4.44
C ASP A 36 4.97 9.09 -5.83
N LEU A 37 5.78 8.71 -6.84
CA LEU A 37 5.29 8.42 -8.19
C LEU A 37 4.38 7.18 -8.20
N VAL A 38 4.77 6.10 -7.51
CA VAL A 38 3.94 4.88 -7.42
C VAL A 38 2.61 5.17 -6.71
N LYS A 39 2.64 5.97 -5.64
CA LYS A 39 1.43 6.41 -4.93
C LYS A 39 0.52 7.27 -5.79
N SER A 40 1.07 8.16 -6.62
CA SER A 40 0.27 9.01 -7.53
C SER A 40 -0.43 8.19 -8.62
N CYS A 41 0.11 7.04 -8.98
CA CYS A 41 -0.51 6.06 -9.88
C CYS A 41 -1.57 5.16 -9.20
N GLY A 42 -1.92 5.41 -7.92
CA GLY A 42 -2.90 4.60 -7.18
C GLY A 42 -2.34 3.30 -6.61
N PHE A 43 -1.02 3.09 -6.66
CA PHE A 43 -0.38 1.90 -6.10
C PHE A 43 0.16 2.16 -4.70
N PHE A 44 -0.21 1.29 -3.77
CA PHE A 44 0.31 1.29 -2.43
C PHE A 44 0.87 -0.09 -2.07
N ARG A 45 2.11 -0.13 -1.60
CA ARG A 45 2.74 -1.35 -1.10
C ARG A 45 3.44 -1.08 0.22
N PHE A 46 3.30 -2.00 1.17
CA PHE A 46 4.12 -1.98 2.36
C PHE A 46 4.40 -3.38 2.91
N ASN A 47 5.42 -3.45 3.76
CA ASN A 47 5.81 -4.61 4.55
C ASN A 47 6.00 -4.13 6.00
N LYS A 48 5.19 -4.62 6.93
CA LYS A 48 5.21 -4.18 8.32
C LYS A 48 4.85 -5.32 9.27
N VAL A 49 5.55 -5.35 10.40
CA VAL A 49 5.20 -6.17 11.56
C VAL A 49 4.13 -5.44 12.36
N PHE A 50 3.01 -6.10 12.59
CA PHE A 50 1.92 -5.63 13.43
C PHE A 50 1.95 -6.35 14.77
N ALA A 51 2.00 -5.60 15.87
CA ALA A 51 1.77 -6.13 17.21
C ALA A 51 0.32 -6.66 17.36
N PRO A 52 0.03 -7.51 18.36
CA PRO A 52 -1.34 -7.94 18.66
C PRO A 52 -2.28 -6.75 18.82
N GLY A 53 -3.38 -6.73 18.07
CA GLY A 53 -4.37 -5.65 18.08
C GLY A 53 -3.97 -4.38 17.33
N GLU A 54 -2.72 -4.24 16.87
CA GLU A 54 -2.28 -3.08 16.09
C GLU A 54 -3.06 -3.01 14.77
N GLN A 55 -3.41 -1.78 14.38
CA GLN A 55 -4.11 -1.50 13.13
C GLN A 55 -3.40 -0.41 12.31
N TYR A 56 -3.59 -0.47 11.00
CA TYR A 56 -3.09 0.51 10.05
C TYR A 56 -4.19 0.87 9.05
N GLU A 57 -4.46 2.17 8.89
CA GLU A 57 -5.42 2.67 7.91
C GLU A 57 -4.81 2.70 6.51
N LEU A 58 -5.49 2.10 5.54
CA LEU A 58 -5.08 2.06 4.15
C LEU A 58 -5.37 3.39 3.44
N PRO A 59 -4.59 3.74 2.40
CA PRO A 59 -4.71 5.06 1.77
C PRO A 59 -6.00 5.26 0.94
N TYR A 60 -6.66 4.18 0.50
CA TYR A 60 -7.83 4.24 -0.37
C TYR A 60 -9.07 3.61 0.28
N SER A 61 -10.26 4.08 -0.11
CA SER A 61 -11.55 3.58 0.37
C SER A 61 -12.12 2.43 -0.48
N SER A 62 -11.57 2.20 -1.67
CA SER A 62 -11.96 1.12 -2.59
C SER A 62 -10.75 0.67 -3.41
N GLY A 63 -10.88 -0.47 -4.10
CA GLY A 63 -9.86 -0.94 -5.03
C GLY A 63 -9.62 -2.45 -5.00
N LEU A 64 -8.44 -2.88 -5.45
CA LEU A 64 -8.00 -4.29 -5.43
C LEU A 64 -6.88 -4.47 -4.40
N ILE A 65 -7.09 -5.35 -3.44
CA ILE A 65 -6.10 -5.65 -2.39
C ILE A 65 -5.56 -7.08 -2.51
N MET A 66 -4.26 -7.20 -2.36
CA MET A 66 -3.55 -8.46 -2.14
C MET A 66 -2.77 -8.33 -0.82
N ILE A 67 -2.97 -9.28 0.08
CA ILE A 67 -2.38 -9.29 1.42
C ILE A 67 -1.80 -10.66 1.73
N GLN A 68 -0.68 -10.70 2.42
CA GLN A 68 0.04 -11.92 2.81
C GLN A 68 0.38 -11.87 4.29
N ASN A 69 0.09 -12.95 5.01
CA ASN A 69 0.66 -13.22 6.33
C ASN A 69 1.98 -13.98 6.11
N SER A 70 3.10 -13.26 6.13
CA SER A 70 4.42 -13.84 5.87
C SER A 70 5.09 -14.43 7.11
N THR A 71 4.36 -14.55 8.22
CA THR A 71 4.85 -15.19 9.44
C THR A 71 4.35 -16.63 9.57
N GLN A 72 3.14 -16.93 9.08
CA GLN A 72 2.53 -18.25 9.25
C GLN A 72 2.60 -19.11 7.99
N THR A 73 1.91 -18.72 6.92
CA THR A 73 1.72 -19.60 5.75
C THR A 73 2.37 -19.08 4.48
N HIS A 74 2.73 -17.79 4.44
CA HIS A 74 3.14 -17.09 3.22
C HIS A 74 2.07 -17.08 2.11
N ASP A 75 0.85 -17.54 2.38
CA ASP A 75 -0.25 -17.49 1.41
C ASP A 75 -0.73 -16.06 1.21
N LYS A 76 -1.28 -15.82 0.01
CA LYS A 76 -1.86 -14.55 -0.37
C LYS A 76 -3.37 -14.66 -0.39
N ALA A 77 -4.04 -13.68 0.22
CA ALA A 77 -5.47 -13.46 0.05
C ALA A 77 -5.68 -12.25 -0.86
N VAL A 78 -6.72 -12.30 -1.68
CA VAL A 78 -7.03 -11.25 -2.67
C VAL A 78 -8.51 -10.91 -2.61
N ALA A 79 -8.85 -9.62 -2.61
CA ALA A 79 -10.23 -9.16 -2.64
C ALA A 79 -10.40 -7.85 -3.43
N THR A 80 -11.59 -7.62 -3.97
CA THR A 80 -12.08 -6.29 -4.36
C THR A 80 -12.71 -5.62 -3.14
N LEU A 81 -12.44 -4.34 -2.93
CA LEU A 81 -12.98 -3.52 -1.85
C LEU A 81 -13.82 -2.39 -2.46
N CYS A 82 -15.05 -2.22 -1.98
CA CYS A 82 -15.97 -1.17 -2.39
C CYS A 82 -16.09 -0.11 -1.29
N GLY A 83 -16.23 1.17 -1.65
CA GLY A 83 -16.30 2.28 -0.68
C GLY A 83 -17.42 2.20 0.36
N GLY A 84 -18.44 1.37 0.11
CA GLY A 84 -19.52 1.06 1.05
C GLY A 84 -19.18 0.00 2.11
N GLY A 85 -17.94 -0.49 2.18
CA GLY A 85 -17.54 -1.53 3.15
C GLY A 85 -17.80 -2.97 2.69
N SER A 86 -18.23 -3.16 1.44
CA SER A 86 -18.48 -4.47 0.81
C SER A 86 -17.39 -4.85 -0.19
N GLY A 87 -17.51 -6.01 -0.82
CA GLY A 87 -16.58 -6.44 -1.86
C GLY A 87 -16.69 -7.93 -2.18
N THR A 88 -15.68 -8.47 -2.86
CA THR A 88 -15.62 -9.90 -3.21
C THR A 88 -14.25 -10.45 -2.91
N VAL A 89 -14.19 -11.55 -2.16
CA VAL A 89 -12.96 -12.31 -1.96
C VAL A 89 -12.71 -13.16 -3.21
N ILE A 90 -11.60 -12.91 -3.90
CA ILE A 90 -11.19 -13.62 -5.11
C ILE A 90 -10.35 -14.85 -4.74
N VAL A 91 -9.39 -14.66 -3.82
CA VAL A 91 -8.54 -15.73 -3.29
C VAL A 91 -8.70 -15.74 -1.77
N PRO A 92 -9.37 -16.73 -1.19
CA PRO A 92 -9.57 -16.82 0.25
C PRO A 92 -8.30 -17.29 0.96
N SER A 93 -8.27 -17.11 2.29
CA SER A 93 -7.18 -17.60 3.14
C SER A 93 -7.75 -18.06 4.49
N SER A 94 -7.09 -19.05 5.09
CA SER A 94 -7.40 -19.49 6.46
C SER A 94 -6.95 -18.48 7.51
N VAL A 95 -5.90 -17.69 7.24
CA VAL A 95 -5.23 -16.79 8.21
C VAL A 95 -5.49 -15.30 7.96
N ILE A 96 -6.19 -14.96 6.87
CA ILE A 96 -6.61 -13.60 6.54
C ILE A 96 -8.13 -13.55 6.41
N ASN A 97 -8.76 -12.48 6.88
CA ASN A 97 -10.18 -12.24 6.74
C ASN A 97 -10.46 -10.86 6.12
N PHE A 98 -11.50 -10.77 5.30
CA PHE A 98 -11.98 -9.51 4.74
C PHE A 98 -13.37 -9.17 5.29
N PHE A 99 -13.68 -7.88 5.35
CA PHE A 99 -14.99 -7.30 5.67
C PHE A 99 -15.47 -7.47 7.12
N SER A 100 -14.70 -8.13 7.98
CA SER A 100 -14.99 -8.22 9.42
C SER A 100 -13.73 -8.54 10.24
N GLU A 101 -13.81 -8.28 11.54
CA GLU A 101 -12.82 -8.78 12.50
C GLU A 101 -13.10 -10.25 12.84
N VAL A 102 -12.06 -11.09 12.77
CA VAL A 102 -12.09 -12.50 13.17
C VAL A 102 -10.86 -12.77 14.03
N SER A 103 -11.04 -13.40 15.19
CA SER A 103 -9.94 -13.75 16.09
C SER A 103 -8.94 -14.69 15.42
N GLY A 104 -7.65 -14.54 15.72
CA GLY A 104 -6.59 -15.39 15.17
C GLY A 104 -6.27 -15.14 13.69
N LYS A 105 -6.66 -14.00 13.12
CA LYS A 105 -6.42 -13.65 11.71
C LYS A 105 -5.90 -12.23 11.53
N VAL A 106 -5.28 -11.98 10.38
CA VAL A 106 -5.10 -10.62 9.89
C VAL A 106 -6.40 -10.19 9.20
N CYS A 107 -7.02 -9.12 9.68
CA CYS A 107 -8.33 -8.69 9.22
C CYS A 107 -8.22 -7.40 8.41
N VAL A 108 -8.93 -7.34 7.29
CA VAL A 108 -9.08 -6.15 6.46
C VAL A 108 -10.55 -5.76 6.44
N PHE A 109 -10.91 -4.65 7.07
CA PHE A 109 -12.30 -4.24 7.21
C PHE A 109 -12.40 -2.72 7.22
N ASN A 110 -13.60 -2.21 7.01
CA ASN A 110 -13.90 -0.79 7.06
C ASN A 110 -14.59 -0.47 8.41
N THR A 111 -14.38 0.72 8.95
CA THR A 111 -14.87 1.15 10.28
C THR A 111 -16.21 1.90 10.25
N GLY A 112 -16.80 2.11 9.08
CA GLY A 112 -18.05 2.81 8.85
C GLY A 112 -18.23 3.24 7.38
N THR A 113 -19.45 3.59 6.97
CA THR A 113 -19.75 3.99 5.58
C THR A 113 -18.80 5.09 5.09
N ASN A 114 -18.19 4.90 3.91
CA ASN A 114 -17.22 5.81 3.29
C ASN A 114 -15.91 6.03 4.08
N THR A 115 -15.60 5.21 5.09
CA THR A 115 -14.28 5.22 5.71
C THR A 115 -13.26 4.41 4.90
N LYS A 116 -11.98 4.60 5.20
CA LYS A 116 -10.93 3.78 4.62
C LYS A 116 -10.92 2.40 5.28
N TYR A 117 -10.40 1.42 4.56
CA TYR A 117 -10.17 0.11 5.14
C TYR A 117 -8.98 0.15 6.09
N VAL A 118 -9.05 -0.62 7.16
CA VAL A 118 -7.97 -0.86 8.10
C VAL A 118 -7.49 -2.30 7.97
N VAL A 119 -6.19 -2.50 8.13
CA VAL A 119 -5.58 -3.81 8.36
C VAL A 119 -5.29 -3.93 9.84
N LYS A 120 -5.76 -5.00 10.48
CA LYS A 120 -5.57 -5.22 11.92
C LYS A 120 -5.08 -6.64 12.18
N ASN A 121 -4.11 -6.78 13.08
CA ASN A 121 -3.67 -8.07 13.55
C ASN A 121 -4.55 -8.54 14.71
N LYS A 122 -5.34 -9.61 14.52
CA LYS A 122 -6.15 -10.24 15.57
C LYS A 122 -5.54 -11.54 16.10
N ASN A 123 -4.30 -11.84 15.74
CA ASN A 123 -3.51 -12.88 16.40
C ASN A 123 -3.05 -12.39 17.78
N GLU A 124 -2.76 -13.34 18.66
CA GLU A 124 -2.15 -13.08 19.98
C GLU A 124 -0.65 -12.77 19.88
N SER A 125 -0.05 -12.97 18.70
CA SER A 125 1.36 -12.74 18.42
C SER A 125 1.57 -11.71 17.30
N SER A 126 2.75 -11.08 17.30
CA SER A 126 3.14 -10.16 16.22
C SER A 126 3.17 -10.88 14.88
N THR A 127 2.60 -10.25 13.85
CA THR A 127 2.49 -10.83 12.51
C THR A 127 3.07 -9.88 11.48
N ASN A 128 3.96 -10.39 10.62
CA ASN A 128 4.45 -9.64 9.47
C ASN A 128 3.47 -9.72 8.31
N VAL A 129 3.09 -8.56 7.81
CA VAL A 129 2.11 -8.40 6.74
C VAL A 129 2.74 -7.69 5.57
N ILE A 130 2.64 -8.32 4.40
CA ILE A 130 3.01 -7.71 3.12
C ILE A 130 1.71 -7.45 2.36
N LEU A 131 1.51 -6.22 1.92
CA LEU A 131 0.27 -5.81 1.26
C LEU A 131 0.56 -4.98 0.01
N THR A 132 -0.24 -5.21 -1.02
CA THR A 132 -0.33 -4.35 -2.21
C THR A 132 -1.80 -3.97 -2.41
N PHE A 133 -2.06 -2.69 -2.59
CA PHE A 133 -3.39 -2.13 -2.73
C PHE A 133 -3.40 -1.15 -3.89
N ILE A 134 -4.30 -1.39 -4.83
CA ILE A 134 -4.51 -0.56 -6.02
C ILE A 134 -5.84 0.16 -5.81
N GLY A 135 -5.79 1.48 -5.60
CA GLY A 135 -6.93 2.33 -5.29
C GLY A 135 -7.82 2.68 -6.47
#